data_AF-A0A534V989-F1
#
_entry.id   AF-A0A534V989-F1
#
_cell.length_a   1.000
_cell.length_b   1.000
_cell.length_c   1.000
_cell.angle_alpha   90.00
_cell.angle_beta   90.00
_cell.angle_gamma   90.00
#
_symmetry.space_group_name_H-M   'P 1'
#
loop_
_entity.id
_entity.type
_entity.pdbx_description
1 polymer ?
#
loop_
_entity_poly.entity_id
_entity_poly.type
_entity_poly.pdbx_seq_one_letter_code
_entity_poly.pdbx_strand_id
1 'polypeptide(L)'
;MKIVKTTILAGFLAGTLLTPAAPAMAKDDHDFHIPPGHMPPPGSCRIWFPGRPPGHQPAPGPCRVLSRQVPRGAYLIANDRRWSYGELNDRRFRHDIFDSPRYSSRSEIRGDVRDVREARKDVREDREQLQKNRDELIKDRAELRKDVRSGASKKEIVQDRREIRDDVQKIQQSKKDLQQSHDKLQSSRQELKDDLRRR
;
A
#
# COMPACT_ATOMS: atom_id res chain seq x y z
N MET A 1 43.39 -93.98 -18.14
CA MET A 1 42.27 -93.32 -18.85
C MET A 1 41.16 -93.10 -17.82
N LYS A 2 40.66 -91.93 -17.42
CA LYS A 2 40.56 -90.53 -17.91
C LYS A 2 40.48 -89.66 -16.62
N ILE A 3 41.33 -88.68 -16.35
CA ILE A 3 41.34 -87.28 -16.82
C ILE A 3 40.03 -86.51 -16.51
N VAL A 4 40.10 -85.66 -15.46
CA VAL A 4 39.83 -84.19 -15.45
C VAL A 4 38.59 -83.58 -14.77
N LYS A 5 38.94 -82.72 -13.79
CA LYS A 5 38.53 -81.35 -13.41
C LYS A 5 37.14 -81.06 -12.83
N THR A 6 37.22 -80.56 -11.60
CA THR A 6 36.37 -79.59 -10.90
C THR A 6 35.92 -78.40 -11.74
N THR A 7 34.63 -78.06 -11.63
CA THR A 7 34.09 -76.72 -11.91
C THR A 7 32.98 -76.42 -10.91
N ILE A 8 33.28 -75.54 -9.94
CA ILE A 8 32.28 -74.89 -9.08
C ILE A 8 31.72 -73.72 -9.90
N LEU A 9 30.46 -73.83 -10.34
CA LEU A 9 29.72 -72.70 -10.92
C LEU A 9 29.13 -71.86 -9.78
N ALA A 10 29.80 -70.74 -9.51
CA ALA A 10 29.23 -69.64 -8.74
C ALA A 10 28.13 -68.98 -9.58
N GLY A 11 26.87 -69.16 -9.17
CA GLY A 11 25.74 -68.45 -9.75
C GLY A 11 25.73 -67.00 -9.28
N PHE A 12 26.19 -66.08 -10.12
CA PHE A 12 25.94 -64.65 -9.97
C PHE A 12 24.50 -64.35 -10.39
N LEU A 13 23.60 -64.16 -9.42
CA LEU A 13 22.34 -63.46 -9.65
C LEU A 13 22.64 -61.98 -9.83
N ALA A 14 22.76 -61.54 -11.09
CA ALA A 14 22.77 -60.14 -11.44
C ALA A 14 21.36 -59.56 -11.22
N GLY A 15 21.08 -59.12 -9.99
CA GLY A 15 19.93 -58.30 -9.68
C GLY A 15 20.11 -56.93 -10.35
N THR A 16 19.43 -56.71 -11.47
CA THR A 16 19.29 -55.39 -12.08
C THR A 16 18.44 -54.52 -11.15
N LEU A 17 19.11 -53.74 -10.31
CA LEU A 17 18.49 -52.61 -9.61
C LEU A 17 18.01 -51.62 -10.67
N LEU A 18 16.73 -51.70 -11.04
CA LEU A 18 16.02 -50.54 -11.58
C LEU A 18 15.96 -49.52 -10.45
N THR A 19 16.95 -48.64 -10.38
CA THR A 19 16.81 -47.39 -9.64
C THR A 19 15.70 -46.60 -10.34
N PRO A 20 14.54 -46.35 -9.71
CA PRO A 20 13.67 -45.31 -10.22
C PRO A 20 14.48 -44.01 -10.16
N ALA A 21 14.81 -43.47 -11.34
CA ALA A 21 15.32 -42.12 -11.42
C ALA A 21 14.23 -41.24 -10.82
N ALA A 22 14.47 -40.77 -9.59
CA ALA A 22 13.67 -39.70 -9.03
C ALA A 22 13.74 -38.55 -10.06
N PRO A 23 12.60 -38.03 -10.56
CA PRO A 23 12.66 -36.87 -11.42
C PRO A 23 13.38 -35.78 -10.64
N ALA A 24 14.52 -35.34 -11.16
CA ALA A 24 15.20 -34.16 -10.67
C ALA A 24 14.17 -33.03 -10.75
N MET A 25 13.66 -32.58 -9.59
CA MET A 25 12.84 -31.38 -9.51
C MET A 25 13.76 -30.17 -9.71
N ALA A 26 14.29 -30.01 -10.92
CA ALA A 26 14.64 -28.70 -11.43
C ALA A 26 13.31 -27.97 -11.61
N LYS A 27 12.85 -27.30 -10.56
CA LYS A 27 11.70 -26.40 -10.65
C LYS A 27 12.15 -25.21 -11.49
N ASP A 28 11.65 -25.13 -12.71
CA ASP A 28 11.71 -23.94 -13.54
C ASP A 28 11.24 -22.72 -12.72
N ASP A 29 12.15 -21.77 -12.51
CA ASP A 29 11.89 -20.48 -11.86
C ASP A 29 11.10 -19.52 -12.79
N HIS A 30 10.70 -19.99 -13.97
CA HIS A 30 10.10 -19.19 -15.03
C HIS A 30 8.59 -18.89 -14.84
N ASP A 31 7.90 -19.58 -13.93
CA ASP A 31 6.44 -19.43 -13.74
C ASP A 31 6.03 -18.68 -12.46
N PHE A 32 6.98 -18.00 -11.80
CA PHE A 32 6.63 -17.17 -10.65
C PHE A 32 6.04 -15.84 -11.11
N HIS A 33 4.70 -15.77 -11.16
CA HIS A 33 3.93 -14.55 -11.37
C HIS A 33 2.95 -14.31 -10.22
N ILE A 34 2.84 -13.06 -9.77
CA ILE A 34 1.81 -12.63 -8.81
C ILE A 34 0.87 -11.69 -9.57
N PRO A 35 -0.42 -12.06 -9.74
CA PRO A 35 -1.38 -11.20 -10.41
C PRO A 35 -1.54 -9.84 -9.70
N PRO A 36 -1.87 -8.78 -10.45
CA PRO A 36 -2.22 -7.49 -9.85
C PRO A 36 -3.27 -7.64 -8.74
N GLY A 37 -3.17 -6.81 -7.70
CA GLY A 37 -4.07 -6.86 -6.54
C GLY A 37 -3.77 -7.93 -5.49
N HIS A 38 -2.82 -8.83 -5.73
CA HIS A 38 -2.49 -9.92 -4.79
C HIS A 38 -1.22 -9.69 -3.96
N MET A 39 -0.52 -8.60 -4.21
CA MET A 39 0.63 -8.16 -3.42
C MET A 39 0.21 -7.72 -2.00
N PRO A 40 1.02 -7.99 -0.97
CA PRO A 40 0.75 -7.52 0.37
C PRO A 40 0.78 -5.98 0.45
N PRO A 41 0.02 -5.34 1.35
CA PRO A 41 0.14 -3.91 1.59
C PRO A 41 1.58 -3.55 2.05
N PRO A 42 2.02 -2.31 1.81
CA PRO A 42 3.26 -1.77 2.36
C PRO A 42 3.52 -2.17 3.82
N GLY A 43 4.76 -2.52 4.16
CA GLY A 43 5.13 -2.91 5.54
C GLY A 43 4.72 -4.32 5.97
N SER A 44 3.95 -5.05 5.16
CA SER A 44 3.58 -6.44 5.43
C SER A 44 4.22 -7.41 4.43
N CYS A 45 4.14 -8.70 4.74
CA CYS A 45 4.53 -9.79 3.86
C CYS A 45 3.34 -10.72 3.63
N ARG A 46 3.43 -11.58 2.62
CA ARG A 46 2.46 -12.65 2.38
C ARG A 46 3.22 -13.92 2.01
N ILE A 47 2.71 -15.08 2.43
CA ILE A 47 3.21 -16.36 1.94
C ILE A 47 2.49 -16.66 0.62
N TRP A 48 3.25 -16.90 -0.45
CA TRP A 48 2.73 -17.16 -1.79
C TRP A 48 3.05 -18.58 -2.24
N PHE A 49 2.00 -19.28 -2.70
CA PHE A 49 2.10 -20.62 -3.28
C PHE A 49 1.86 -20.54 -4.79
N PRO A 50 2.88 -20.71 -5.66
CA PRO A 50 2.69 -20.58 -7.11
C PRO A 50 1.57 -21.46 -7.68
N GLY A 51 1.38 -22.68 -7.15
CA GLY A 51 0.33 -23.60 -7.61
C GLY A 51 -1.06 -23.38 -7.01
N ARG A 52 -1.28 -22.33 -6.21
CA ARG A 52 -2.58 -22.06 -5.57
C ARG A 52 -3.31 -20.90 -6.28
N PRO A 53 -4.63 -21.00 -6.53
CA PRO A 53 -5.38 -19.90 -7.12
C PRO A 53 -5.24 -18.60 -6.30
N PRO A 54 -5.16 -17.42 -6.95
CA PRO A 54 -4.86 -16.15 -6.28
C PRO A 54 -5.81 -15.82 -5.10
N GLY A 55 -7.11 -16.09 -5.24
CA GLY A 55 -8.11 -15.87 -4.18
C GLY A 55 -8.03 -16.83 -2.98
N HIS A 56 -7.25 -17.92 -3.07
CA HIS A 56 -7.10 -18.92 -2.01
C HIS A 56 -5.77 -18.77 -1.24
N GLN A 57 -4.98 -17.76 -1.59
CA GLN A 57 -3.70 -17.47 -0.97
C GLN A 57 -3.89 -16.95 0.46
N PRO A 58 -3.02 -17.31 1.43
CA PRO A 58 -3.12 -16.82 2.81
C PRO A 58 -3.19 -15.30 2.91
N ALA A 59 -3.78 -14.77 3.97
CA ALA A 59 -3.78 -13.33 4.22
C ALA A 59 -2.35 -12.77 4.41
N PRO A 60 -2.10 -11.50 4.07
CA PRO A 60 -0.88 -10.81 4.48
C PRO A 60 -0.75 -10.72 6.00
N GLY A 61 0.47 -10.53 6.49
CA GLY A 61 0.75 -10.39 7.91
C GLY A 61 2.15 -9.85 8.20
N PRO A 62 2.54 -9.78 9.49
CA PRO A 62 3.84 -9.27 9.90
C PRO A 62 4.99 -10.09 9.30
N CYS A 63 5.94 -9.44 8.63
CA CYS A 63 7.05 -10.12 7.96
C CYS A 63 7.90 -10.97 8.90
N ARG A 64 8.20 -10.46 10.11
CA ARG A 64 8.94 -11.22 11.13
C ARG A 64 8.25 -12.54 11.46
N VAL A 65 6.93 -12.55 11.58
CA VAL A 65 6.14 -13.75 11.90
C VAL A 65 6.12 -14.69 10.71
N LEU A 66 5.69 -14.20 9.53
CA LEU A 66 5.54 -15.05 8.34
C LEU A 66 6.86 -15.60 7.81
N SER A 67 7.98 -14.89 8.00
CA SER A 67 9.31 -15.36 7.59
C SER A 67 9.73 -16.68 8.24
N ARG A 68 9.16 -17.03 9.40
CA ARG A 68 9.43 -18.28 10.12
C ARG A 68 8.45 -19.40 9.76
N GLN A 69 7.42 -19.09 8.99
CA GLN A 69 6.29 -19.98 8.69
C GLN A 69 6.25 -20.41 7.22
N VAL A 70 7.17 -19.91 6.39
CA VAL A 70 7.19 -20.24 4.97
C VAL A 70 7.51 -21.73 4.79
N PRO A 71 6.61 -22.53 4.18
CA PRO A 71 6.88 -23.94 3.91
C PRO A 71 7.70 -24.13 2.64
N ARG A 72 8.22 -25.35 2.43
CA ARG A 72 8.92 -25.72 1.19
C ARG A 72 8.01 -25.53 -0.02
N GLY A 73 8.57 -24.97 -1.09
CA GLY A 73 7.85 -24.68 -2.33
C GLY A 73 6.95 -23.43 -2.27
N ALA A 74 6.96 -22.70 -1.15
CA ALA A 74 6.35 -21.39 -1.03
C ALA A 74 7.41 -20.29 -0.95
N TYR A 75 6.95 -19.06 -1.12
CA TYR A 75 7.78 -17.87 -1.07
C TYR A 75 7.20 -16.88 -0.07
N LEU A 76 8.06 -16.14 0.62
CA LEU A 76 7.67 -14.92 1.30
C LEU A 76 7.77 -13.78 0.28
N ILE A 77 6.66 -13.08 0.05
CA ILE A 77 6.61 -11.95 -0.88
C ILE A 77 6.44 -10.65 -0.11
N ALA A 78 7.14 -9.63 -0.61
CA ALA A 78 7.14 -8.24 -0.18
C ALA A 78 6.99 -7.34 -1.41
N ASN A 79 6.65 -6.07 -1.22
CA ASN A 79 6.47 -5.13 -2.33
C ASN A 79 7.71 -4.95 -3.23
N ASP A 80 8.91 -5.20 -2.71
CA ASP A 80 10.18 -4.98 -3.40
C ASP A 80 11.14 -6.19 -3.33
N ARG A 81 10.73 -7.27 -2.66
CA ARG A 81 11.56 -8.45 -2.45
C ARG A 81 10.74 -9.72 -2.41
N ARG A 82 11.44 -10.82 -2.62
CA ARG A 82 10.94 -12.18 -2.51
C ARG A 82 12.01 -13.02 -1.84
N TRP A 83 11.60 -13.94 -0.98
CA TRP A 83 12.48 -14.93 -0.40
C TRP A 83 11.88 -16.31 -0.59
N SER A 84 12.68 -17.24 -1.09
CA SER A 84 12.38 -18.66 -1.12
C SER A 84 12.48 -19.28 0.28
N TYR A 85 11.90 -20.46 0.45
CA TYR A 85 12.13 -21.29 1.63
C TYR A 85 13.62 -21.48 1.94
N GLY A 86 14.44 -21.73 0.92
CA GLY A 86 15.88 -21.98 1.09
C GLY A 86 16.62 -20.77 1.65
N GLU A 87 16.33 -19.57 1.14
CA GLU A 87 16.94 -18.33 1.62
C GLU A 87 16.56 -18.03 3.08
N LEU A 88 15.28 -18.20 3.46
CA LEU A 88 14.83 -17.93 4.82
C LEU A 88 15.35 -18.92 5.86
N ASN A 89 15.70 -20.14 5.43
CA ASN A 89 16.22 -21.20 6.30
C ASN A 89 17.75 -21.34 6.21
N ASP A 90 18.44 -20.46 5.46
CA ASP A 90 19.89 -20.40 5.48
C ASP A 90 20.35 -19.96 6.88
N ARG A 91 21.35 -20.66 7.45
CA ARG A 91 21.90 -20.33 8.78
C ARG A 91 22.44 -18.91 8.88
N ARG A 92 22.84 -18.31 7.76
CA ARG A 92 23.31 -16.92 7.66
C ARG A 92 22.16 -15.92 7.51
N PHE A 93 20.94 -16.38 7.26
CA PHE A 93 19.81 -15.50 7.10
C PHE A 93 19.46 -14.86 8.44
N ARG A 94 19.59 -13.53 8.50
CA ARG A 94 19.27 -12.78 9.71
C ARG A 94 17.84 -12.27 9.63
N HIS A 95 16.96 -12.82 10.47
CA HIS A 95 15.56 -12.40 10.53
C HIS A 95 15.38 -10.97 11.06
N ASP A 96 16.40 -10.35 11.67
CA ASP A 96 16.40 -8.93 12.04
C ASP A 96 16.30 -8.00 10.82
N ILE A 97 16.49 -8.49 9.58
CA ILE A 97 16.19 -7.72 8.36
C ILE A 97 14.74 -7.23 8.31
N PHE A 98 13.81 -7.98 8.92
CA PHE A 98 12.41 -7.59 9.04
C PHE A 98 12.15 -6.62 10.21
N ASP A 99 13.12 -6.39 11.10
CA ASP A 99 13.14 -5.27 12.06
C ASP A 99 13.85 -4.04 11.51
N SER A 100 14.53 -4.16 10.37
CA SER A 100 15.29 -3.05 9.82
C SER A 100 14.37 -1.86 9.57
N PRO A 101 14.77 -0.63 9.95
CA PRO A 101 14.03 0.60 9.68
C PRO A 101 13.61 0.71 8.21
N ARG A 102 14.39 0.12 7.29
CA ARG A 102 14.12 0.08 5.86
C ARG A 102 12.76 -0.56 5.49
N TYR A 103 12.19 -1.42 6.33
CA TYR A 103 10.89 -2.09 6.09
C TYR A 103 9.70 -1.36 6.76
N SER A 104 9.87 -0.78 7.96
CA SER A 104 8.85 0.05 8.64
C SER A 104 8.75 1.46 8.03
N SER A 105 9.89 2.13 7.84
CA SER A 105 10.00 3.49 7.30
C SER A 105 9.37 3.62 5.91
N ARG A 106 9.43 2.58 5.08
CA ARG A 106 8.80 2.62 3.74
C ARG A 106 7.27 2.58 3.81
N SER A 107 6.68 2.01 4.86
CA SER A 107 5.23 2.03 5.09
C SER A 107 4.79 3.37 5.67
N GLU A 108 5.53 3.88 6.66
CA GLU A 108 5.33 5.20 7.29
C GLU A 108 5.40 6.32 6.24
N ILE A 109 6.49 6.39 5.46
CA ILE A 109 6.65 7.37 4.36
C ILE A 109 5.50 7.29 3.35
N ARG A 110 4.99 6.08 3.03
CA ARG A 110 3.84 5.93 2.12
C ARG A 110 2.54 6.45 2.75
N GLY A 111 2.38 6.28 4.07
CA GLY A 111 1.32 6.88 4.86
C GLY A 111 1.40 8.40 4.79
N ASP A 112 2.54 8.98 5.15
CA ASP A 112 2.71 10.44 5.18
C ASP A 112 2.51 11.07 3.79
N VAL A 113 2.95 10.40 2.72
CA VAL A 113 2.69 10.86 1.34
C VAL A 113 1.20 10.89 1.04
N ARG A 114 0.42 9.91 1.53
CA ARG A 114 -1.04 9.91 1.39
C ARG A 114 -1.65 11.06 2.20
N ASP A 115 -1.20 11.28 3.42
CA ASP A 115 -1.75 12.33 4.29
C ASP A 115 -1.47 13.72 3.72
N VAL A 116 -0.27 13.95 3.17
CA VAL A 116 0.04 15.17 2.42
C VAL A 116 -0.87 15.33 1.19
N ARG A 117 -1.22 14.23 0.51
CA ARG A 117 -2.11 14.28 -0.66
C ARG A 117 -3.52 14.68 -0.26
N GLU A 118 -4.07 14.09 0.80
CA GLU A 118 -5.40 14.42 1.32
C GLU A 118 -5.43 15.85 1.87
N ALA A 119 -4.43 16.28 2.65
CA ALA A 119 -4.38 17.66 3.14
C ALA A 119 -4.29 18.69 2.00
N ARG A 120 -3.63 18.37 0.86
CA ARG A 120 -3.66 19.23 -0.34
C ARG A 120 -5.03 19.30 -0.99
N LYS A 121 -5.80 18.21 -0.92
CA LYS A 121 -7.18 18.16 -1.43
C LYS A 121 -8.08 19.04 -0.57
N ASP A 122 -7.99 18.93 0.75
CA ASP A 122 -8.74 19.77 1.71
C ASP A 122 -8.49 21.26 1.43
N VAL A 123 -7.23 21.68 1.31
CA VAL A 123 -6.86 23.08 0.96
C VAL A 123 -7.46 23.55 -0.37
N ARG A 124 -7.57 22.65 -1.36
CA ARG A 124 -8.18 22.99 -2.65
C ARG A 124 -9.69 23.20 -2.50
N GLU A 125 -10.36 22.29 -1.82
CA GLU A 125 -11.81 22.33 -1.60
C GLU A 125 -12.22 23.55 -0.78
N ASP A 126 -11.47 23.90 0.28
CA ASP A 126 -11.74 25.09 1.08
C ASP A 126 -11.52 26.40 0.29
N ARG A 127 -10.53 26.42 -0.62
CA ARG A 127 -10.34 27.56 -1.54
C ARG A 127 -11.51 27.72 -2.49
N GLU A 128 -11.99 26.63 -3.06
CA GLU A 128 -13.17 26.63 -3.94
C GLU A 128 -14.42 27.09 -3.18
N GLN A 129 -14.62 26.63 -1.94
CA GLN A 129 -15.74 27.06 -1.11
C GLN A 129 -15.66 28.55 -0.74
N LEU A 130 -14.46 29.04 -0.39
CA LEU A 130 -14.24 30.46 -0.14
C LEU A 130 -14.52 31.32 -1.38
N GLN A 131 -14.13 30.84 -2.56
CA GLN A 131 -14.43 31.52 -3.82
C GLN A 131 -15.95 31.59 -4.07
N LYS A 132 -16.66 30.47 -3.93
CA LYS A 132 -18.13 30.43 -4.07
C LYS A 132 -18.82 31.42 -3.12
N ASN A 133 -18.44 31.40 -1.84
CA ASN A 133 -19.01 32.31 -0.85
C ASN A 133 -18.72 33.78 -1.17
N ARG A 134 -17.57 34.08 -1.78
CA ARG A 134 -17.26 35.43 -2.26
C ARG A 134 -18.11 35.82 -3.47
N ASP A 135 -18.37 34.90 -4.38
CA ASP A 135 -19.17 35.14 -5.57
C ASP A 135 -20.65 35.37 -5.21
N GLU A 136 -21.21 34.61 -4.27
CA GLU A 136 -22.56 34.86 -3.74
C GLU A 136 -22.66 36.26 -3.10
N LEU A 137 -21.70 36.63 -2.24
CA LEU A 137 -21.66 37.99 -1.67
C LEU A 137 -21.63 39.10 -2.74
N ILE A 138 -20.96 38.85 -3.88
CA ILE A 138 -20.92 39.81 -4.99
C ILE A 138 -22.31 39.92 -5.64
N LYS A 139 -23.03 38.80 -5.83
CA LYS A 139 -24.39 38.77 -6.37
C LYS A 139 -25.36 39.50 -5.45
N ASP A 140 -25.40 39.16 -4.17
CA ASP A 140 -26.31 39.78 -3.19
C ASP A 140 -26.10 41.30 -3.10
N ARG A 141 -24.84 41.76 -3.17
CA ARG A 141 -24.52 43.19 -3.23
C ARG A 141 -25.02 43.85 -4.51
N ALA A 142 -24.97 43.15 -5.64
CA ALA A 142 -25.47 43.66 -6.91
C ALA A 142 -27.00 43.74 -6.91
N GLU A 143 -27.68 42.74 -6.33
CA GLU A 143 -29.13 42.70 -6.16
C GLU A 143 -29.61 43.83 -5.25
N LEU A 144 -29.04 43.97 -4.06
CA LEU A 144 -29.37 45.10 -3.17
C LEU A 144 -29.17 46.46 -3.86
N ARG A 145 -28.11 46.61 -4.67
CA ARG A 145 -27.88 47.85 -5.43
C ARG A 145 -28.98 48.10 -6.47
N LYS A 146 -29.47 47.05 -7.12
CA LYS A 146 -30.57 47.13 -8.10
C LYS A 146 -31.88 47.48 -7.41
N ASP A 147 -32.16 46.87 -6.27
CA ASP A 147 -33.40 47.06 -5.50
C ASP A 147 -33.49 48.45 -4.88
N VAL A 148 -32.37 48.97 -4.39
CA VAL A 148 -32.28 50.38 -3.97
C VAL A 148 -32.52 51.32 -5.15
N ARG A 149 -32.05 50.99 -6.36
CA ARG A 149 -32.23 51.83 -7.56
C ARG A 149 -33.66 51.78 -8.10
N SER A 150 -34.33 50.63 -8.03
CA SER A 150 -35.72 50.45 -8.48
C SER A 150 -36.75 50.95 -7.47
N GLY A 151 -36.33 51.34 -6.26
CA GLY A 151 -37.23 51.80 -5.21
C GLY A 151 -37.99 50.67 -4.53
N ALA A 152 -37.32 49.53 -4.34
CA ALA A 152 -37.88 48.37 -3.63
C ALA A 152 -38.36 48.72 -2.22
N SER A 153 -39.25 47.89 -1.68
CA SER A 153 -39.82 48.11 -0.37
C SER A 153 -38.74 48.05 0.73
N LYS A 154 -38.98 48.76 1.84
CA LYS A 154 -38.08 48.71 3.00
C LYS A 154 -37.87 47.27 3.51
N LYS A 155 -38.89 46.40 3.36
CA LYS A 155 -38.82 45.00 3.79
C LYS A 155 -37.82 44.21 2.95
N GLU A 156 -37.83 44.37 1.64
CA GLU A 156 -36.89 43.72 0.71
C GLU A 156 -35.46 44.19 0.98
N ILE A 157 -35.22 45.50 1.06
CA ILE A 157 -33.90 46.06 1.35
C ILE A 157 -33.32 45.53 2.69
N VAL A 158 -34.17 45.32 3.71
CA VAL A 158 -33.75 44.74 4.99
C VAL A 158 -33.40 43.26 4.86
N GLN A 159 -34.08 42.54 3.98
CA GLN A 159 -33.82 41.14 3.68
C GLN A 159 -32.49 40.97 2.95
N ASP A 160 -32.21 41.70 1.87
CA ASP A 160 -30.92 41.58 1.15
C ASP A 160 -29.74 41.93 2.06
N ARG A 161 -29.91 42.93 2.93
CA ARG A 161 -28.90 43.30 3.94
C ARG A 161 -28.63 42.17 4.94
N ARG A 162 -29.62 41.34 5.23
CA ARG A 162 -29.45 40.15 6.07
C ARG A 162 -28.66 39.09 5.31
N GLU A 163 -29.01 38.82 4.06
CA GLU A 163 -28.31 37.83 3.22
C GLU A 163 -26.83 38.18 3.05
N ILE A 164 -26.53 39.45 2.73
CA ILE A 164 -25.15 39.97 2.69
C ILE A 164 -24.42 39.75 4.01
N ARG A 165 -25.09 39.92 5.15
CA ARG A 165 -24.47 39.69 6.47
C ARG A 165 -24.14 38.22 6.67
N ASP A 166 -25.07 37.34 6.31
CA ASP A 166 -24.92 35.89 6.45
C ASP A 166 -23.80 35.38 5.52
N ASP A 167 -23.70 35.90 4.31
CA ASP A 167 -22.62 35.59 3.37
C ASP A 167 -21.25 36.08 3.85
N VAL A 168 -21.19 37.26 4.46
CA VAL A 168 -19.96 37.73 5.13
C VAL A 168 -19.56 36.75 6.25
N GLN A 169 -20.51 36.23 7.03
CA GLN A 169 -20.20 35.23 8.06
C GLN A 169 -19.68 33.91 7.45
N LYS A 170 -20.29 33.42 6.36
CA LYS A 170 -19.82 32.23 5.64
C LYS A 170 -18.39 32.41 5.12
N ILE A 171 -18.06 33.58 4.57
CA ILE A 171 -16.68 33.90 4.13
C ILE A 171 -15.70 33.86 5.29
N GLN A 172 -16.07 34.41 6.45
CA GLN A 172 -15.19 34.35 7.63
C GLN A 172 -14.98 32.92 8.10
N GLN A 173 -16.00 32.07 8.02
CA GLN A 173 -15.87 30.66 8.35
C GLN A 173 -14.97 29.92 7.35
N SER A 174 -15.21 30.06 6.04
CA SER A 174 -14.36 29.42 5.03
C SER A 174 -12.89 29.86 5.08
N LYS A 175 -12.61 31.09 5.52
CA LYS A 175 -11.23 31.52 5.78
C LYS A 175 -10.59 30.77 6.95
N LYS A 176 -11.34 30.50 8.01
CA LYS A 176 -10.86 29.70 9.15
C LYS A 176 -10.62 28.26 8.73
N ASP A 177 -11.55 27.66 7.98
CA ASP A 177 -11.44 26.30 7.47
C ASP A 177 -10.19 26.17 6.58
N LEU A 178 -10.02 27.11 5.64
CA LEU A 178 -8.83 27.16 4.78
C LEU A 178 -7.52 27.29 5.57
N GLN A 179 -7.52 28.10 6.63
CA GLN A 179 -6.36 28.22 7.51
C GLN A 179 -6.04 26.89 8.20
N GLN A 180 -7.06 26.22 8.76
CA GLN A 180 -6.89 24.91 9.41
C GLN A 180 -6.37 23.84 8.44
N SER A 181 -6.89 23.80 7.21
CA SER A 181 -6.41 22.89 6.17
C SER A 181 -4.96 23.19 5.76
N HIS A 182 -4.57 24.47 5.74
CA HIS A 182 -3.19 24.87 5.49
C HIS A 182 -2.26 24.40 6.61
N ASP A 183 -2.66 24.56 7.87
CA ASP A 183 -1.90 24.13 9.04
C ASP A 183 -1.74 22.60 9.06
N LYS A 184 -2.81 21.85 8.76
CA LYS A 184 -2.78 20.39 8.58
C LYS A 184 -1.79 19.98 7.49
N LEU A 185 -1.84 20.64 6.33
CA LEU A 185 -0.91 20.38 5.23
C LEU A 185 0.54 20.65 5.63
N GLN A 186 0.80 21.70 6.42
CA GLN A 186 2.14 21.99 6.93
C GLN A 186 2.63 20.89 7.87
N SER A 187 1.79 20.44 8.80
CA SER A 187 2.10 19.35 9.72
C SER A 187 2.40 18.04 9.00
N SER A 188 1.54 17.59 8.08
CA SER A 188 1.77 16.35 7.32
C SER A 188 3.04 16.41 6.45
N ARG A 189 3.39 17.60 5.93
CA ARG A 189 4.66 17.80 5.22
C ARG A 189 5.88 17.68 6.14
N GLN A 190 5.74 18.16 7.37
CA GLN A 190 6.81 18.11 8.36
C GLN A 190 7.05 16.67 8.84
N GLU A 191 5.98 15.91 9.10
CA GLU A 191 6.02 14.49 9.42
C GLU A 191 6.74 13.69 8.32
N LEU A 192 6.30 13.83 7.06
CA LEU A 192 6.95 13.20 5.91
C LEU A 192 8.44 13.54 5.83
N LYS A 193 8.80 14.81 6.07
CA LYS A 193 10.19 15.27 6.01
C LYS A 193 11.04 14.62 7.11
N ASP A 194 10.50 14.48 8.31
CA ASP A 194 11.22 13.90 9.43
C ASP A 194 11.40 12.38 9.26
N ASP A 195 10.40 11.69 8.73
CA ASP A 195 10.50 10.25 8.43
C ASP A 195 11.44 9.97 7.25
N LEU A 196 11.50 10.87 6.26
CA LEU A 196 12.52 10.81 5.22
C LEU A 196 13.94 11.02 5.75
N ARG A 197 14.12 11.81 6.82
CA ARG A 197 15.43 12.04 7.46
C ARG A 197 15.90 10.88 8.34
N ARG A 198 14.96 10.09 8.88
CA ARG A 198 15.24 8.92 9.73
C ARG A 198 15.68 7.67 8.93
N ARG A 199 15.70 7.75 7.60
CA ARG A 199 16.02 6.66 6.67
C ARG A 199 17.50 6.59 6.34
#